data_AF-A0A812NCX8-F1
#
_entry.id   AF-A0A812NCX8-F1
#
_cell.length_a   1.000
_cell.length_b   1.000
_cell.length_c   1.000
_cell.angle_alpha   90.00
_cell.angle_beta   90.00
_cell.angle_gamma   90.00
#
_symmetry.space_group_name_H-M   'P 1'
#
loop_
_entity.id
_entity.type
_entity.pdbx_description
1 polymer ?
#
loop_
_entity_poly.entity_id
_entity_poly.type
_entity_poly.pdbx_seq_one_letter_code
_entity_poly.pdbx_strand_id
1 'polypeptide(L)'
;MSDIYTKTHQAVIALSALGLLHAGHGVPEDLVRPFVAAFMGGMKENCPDESIHDGLWWTLDLMGRILIRTLAEGSTPVIIAINRNTSKAMKLAVANYPRGEREVVLLTVQVGTESMSPLIWAVEKGALESAKEILNDLLTLRADRARYYYGMEMLFTRHSDIISLLCTKAPSLLPTVFDGLIWRSKNVKNGMRRANYYIASLLRGEDGQLTDSLLDLIKQGDPEIICHPTVVFQERFTTIICRAILYIGSLGQLFAKHAYQTYRAVRQKQMTRLCCLPVPKYVLQTRQELTEVALMLLLMCLLCCEPVLHCLAVSSELLTNCCEHGEWQCNLIQVYNRLATFPMVLYFVLTSELVHLNVSLSVFSVICSCLMWEFMLYVAVLAFFAAAFASAIACLPQALAADSVHERDFSSWPLAFESLLSSAFNVYDSDNYEQVAVANEPMLKWFVMAFAACWHVYLMNLMVAQLCQRYNEIYHDARGNARLTRGTNIYETSMPLISKKRWTAFVESLHLDEACELDEGDTGPRGAVPTTESPYDYLQYPKVTLDRVQRYGGLAHPRLPWPSLDEAVDDSAVGKLTRMTQSKFEDLT
;
A
#
# COMPACT_ATOMS: atom_id res chain seq x y z
N MET A 1 8.55 -12.76 -54.06
CA MET A 1 7.77 -13.44 -55.12
C MET A 1 8.29 -14.85 -55.42
N SER A 2 9.57 -15.17 -55.21
CA SER A 2 10.09 -16.55 -55.42
C SER A 2 9.51 -17.59 -54.44
N ASP A 3 9.07 -17.18 -53.25
CA ASP A 3 8.50 -18.08 -52.24
C ASP A 3 7.16 -18.72 -52.67
N ILE A 4 6.39 -18.09 -53.58
CA ILE A 4 5.16 -18.70 -54.14
C ILE A 4 5.49 -20.00 -54.89
N TYR A 5 6.66 -20.07 -55.52
CA TYR A 5 7.07 -21.21 -56.35
C TYR A 5 7.89 -22.24 -55.58
N THR A 6 8.62 -21.83 -54.54
CA THR A 6 9.50 -22.72 -53.76
C THR A 6 8.88 -23.18 -52.44
N LYS A 7 7.95 -22.40 -51.87
CA LYS A 7 7.29 -22.64 -50.57
C LYS A 7 5.78 -22.38 -50.67
N THR A 8 5.15 -23.02 -51.67
CA THR A 8 3.73 -22.91 -52.00
C THR A 8 2.80 -22.94 -50.78
N HIS A 9 3.00 -23.86 -49.83
CA HIS A 9 2.15 -23.97 -48.63
C HIS A 9 2.20 -22.72 -47.73
N GLN A 10 3.39 -22.16 -47.50
CA GLN A 10 3.54 -20.94 -46.68
C GLN A 10 2.95 -19.72 -47.39
N ALA A 11 3.11 -19.64 -48.71
CA ALA A 11 2.52 -18.58 -49.51
C ALA A 11 0.98 -18.62 -49.49
N VAL A 12 0.38 -19.81 -49.58
CA VAL A 12 -1.08 -19.98 -49.45
C VAL A 12 -1.58 -19.56 -48.08
N ILE A 13 -0.86 -19.90 -47.01
CA ILE A 13 -1.17 -19.44 -45.64
C ILE A 13 -1.16 -17.92 -45.56
N ALA A 14 -0.08 -17.28 -46.01
CA ALA A 14 0.06 -15.82 -45.96
C ALA A 14 -1.03 -15.10 -46.79
N LEU A 15 -1.35 -15.63 -47.98
CA LEU A 15 -2.42 -15.11 -48.82
C LEU A 15 -3.81 -15.31 -48.20
N SER A 16 -4.02 -16.42 -47.49
CA SER A 16 -5.28 -16.69 -46.79
C SER A 16 -5.47 -15.76 -45.59
N ALA A 17 -4.41 -15.51 -44.82
CA ALA A 17 -4.40 -14.51 -43.75
C ALA A 17 -4.67 -13.10 -44.30
N LEU A 18 -4.04 -12.75 -45.43
CA LEU A 18 -4.29 -11.48 -46.12
C LEU A 18 -5.74 -11.36 -46.59
N GLY A 19 -6.31 -12.43 -47.13
CA GLY A 19 -7.71 -12.47 -47.54
C GLY A 19 -8.69 -12.30 -46.38
N LEU A 20 -8.43 -12.94 -45.23
CA LEU A 20 -9.19 -12.73 -44.00
C LEU A 20 -9.13 -11.27 -43.52
N LEU A 21 -7.95 -10.63 -43.60
CA LEU A 21 -7.82 -9.20 -43.30
C LEU A 21 -8.70 -8.34 -44.22
N HIS A 22 -8.68 -8.61 -45.53
CA HIS A 22 -9.50 -7.89 -46.51
C HIS A 22 -11.01 -8.13 -46.27
N ALA A 23 -11.40 -9.34 -45.86
CA ALA A 23 -12.77 -9.64 -45.45
C ALA A 23 -13.16 -8.81 -44.21
N GLY A 24 -12.26 -8.71 -43.24
CA GLY A 24 -12.39 -7.84 -42.07
C GLY A 24 -12.56 -6.36 -42.41
N HIS A 25 -11.99 -5.88 -43.53
CA HIS A 25 -12.19 -4.52 -44.02
C HIS A 25 -13.45 -4.35 -44.91
N GLY A 26 -14.11 -5.45 -45.28
CA GLY A 26 -15.32 -5.43 -46.10
C GLY A 26 -15.05 -5.20 -47.58
N VAL A 27 -13.90 -5.65 -48.09
CA VAL A 27 -13.55 -5.58 -49.51
C VAL A 27 -14.45 -6.56 -50.29
N PRO A 28 -15.22 -6.09 -51.30
CA PRO A 28 -16.04 -6.98 -52.12
C PRO A 28 -15.17 -7.93 -52.95
N GLU A 29 -15.53 -9.22 -52.96
CA GLU A 29 -14.83 -10.24 -53.76
C GLU A 29 -14.89 -9.97 -55.27
N ASP A 30 -15.96 -9.31 -55.73
CA ASP A 30 -16.17 -8.94 -57.13
C ASP A 30 -15.10 -8.00 -57.68
N LEU A 31 -14.38 -7.27 -56.83
CA LEU A 31 -13.33 -6.33 -57.24
C LEU A 31 -11.99 -7.02 -57.52
N VAL A 32 -11.80 -8.27 -57.08
CA VAL A 32 -10.52 -8.97 -57.22
C VAL A 32 -10.21 -9.30 -58.67
N ARG A 33 -11.19 -9.78 -59.45
CA ARG A 33 -10.97 -10.10 -60.88
C ARG A 33 -10.72 -8.86 -61.74
N PRO A 34 -11.52 -7.77 -61.63
CA PRO A 34 -11.21 -6.52 -62.31
C PRO A 34 -9.84 -5.96 -61.95
N PHE A 35 -9.41 -6.07 -60.69
CA PHE A 35 -8.07 -5.64 -60.27
C PHE A 35 -6.96 -6.42 -61.00
N VAL A 36 -7.05 -7.76 -61.04
CA VAL A 36 -6.09 -8.60 -61.76
C VAL A 36 -6.06 -8.24 -63.25
N ALA A 37 -7.23 -8.04 -63.87
CA ALA A 37 -7.33 -7.67 -65.27
C ALA A 37 -6.72 -6.29 -65.57
N ALA A 38 -7.00 -5.27 -64.75
CA ALA A 38 -6.48 -3.92 -64.90
C ALA A 38 -4.95 -3.89 -64.67
N PHE A 39 -4.45 -4.60 -63.65
CA PHE A 39 -3.03 -4.72 -63.37
C PHE A 39 -2.28 -5.34 -64.56
N MET A 40 -2.84 -6.42 -65.12
CA MET A 40 -2.27 -7.10 -66.28
C MET A 40 -2.34 -6.26 -67.56
N GLY A 41 -3.39 -5.43 -67.72
CA GLY A 41 -3.47 -4.43 -68.78
C GLY A 41 -2.32 -3.42 -68.71
N GLY A 42 -2.10 -2.82 -67.54
CA GLY A 42 -0.99 -1.88 -67.34
C GLY A 42 0.40 -2.51 -67.51
N MET A 43 0.57 -3.77 -67.14
CA MET A 43 1.83 -4.50 -67.37
C MET A 43 2.10 -4.75 -68.85
N LYS A 44 1.07 -5.07 -69.64
CA LYS A 44 1.18 -5.27 -71.10
C LYS A 44 1.56 -3.98 -71.83
N GLU A 45 1.09 -2.83 -71.35
CA GLU A 45 1.41 -1.53 -71.94
C GLU A 45 2.85 -1.07 -71.63
N ASN A 46 3.38 -1.44 -70.46
CA ASN A 46 4.66 -0.93 -69.96
C ASN A 46 5.83 -1.93 -70.04
N CYS A 47 5.57 -3.22 -70.29
CA CYS A 47 6.60 -4.26 -70.34
C CYS A 47 6.54 -5.03 -71.68
N PRO A 48 7.55 -4.88 -72.56
CA PRO A 48 7.54 -5.47 -73.90
C PRO A 48 7.88 -6.97 -73.96
N ASP A 49 8.30 -7.58 -72.85
CA ASP A 49 8.67 -9.00 -72.79
C ASP A 49 7.43 -9.88 -72.54
N GLU A 50 6.91 -10.50 -73.61
CA GLU A 50 5.72 -11.36 -73.56
C GLU A 50 5.92 -12.61 -72.68
N SER A 51 7.16 -13.08 -72.50
CA SER A 51 7.43 -14.29 -71.70
C SER A 51 7.09 -14.11 -70.21
N ILE A 52 7.14 -12.87 -69.73
CA ILE A 52 6.81 -12.50 -68.34
C ILE A 52 5.29 -12.43 -68.14
N HIS A 53 4.52 -12.13 -69.20
CA HIS A 53 3.08 -11.91 -69.10
C HIS A 53 2.34 -13.17 -68.68
N ASP A 54 2.69 -14.33 -69.23
CA ASP A 54 2.03 -15.60 -68.92
C ASP A 54 2.31 -16.07 -67.48
N GLY A 55 3.56 -15.95 -67.04
CA GLY A 55 3.96 -16.32 -65.67
C GLY A 55 3.33 -15.40 -64.61
N LEU A 56 3.26 -14.09 -64.91
CA LEU A 56 2.63 -13.10 -64.02
C LEU A 56 1.10 -13.25 -63.98
N TRP A 57 0.48 -13.50 -65.13
CA TRP A 57 -0.96 -13.78 -65.23
C TRP A 57 -1.34 -14.99 -64.36
N TRP A 58 -0.62 -16.10 -64.52
CA TRP A 58 -0.87 -17.31 -63.74
C TRP A 58 -0.75 -17.06 -62.23
N THR A 59 0.26 -16.30 -61.81
CA THR A 59 0.50 -15.99 -60.40
C THR A 59 -0.60 -15.12 -59.80
N LEU A 60 -0.99 -14.07 -60.51
CA LEU A 60 -2.04 -13.16 -60.07
C LEU A 60 -3.42 -13.80 -60.13
N ASP A 61 -3.68 -14.69 -61.10
CA ASP A 61 -4.92 -15.49 -61.13
C ASP A 61 -4.99 -16.45 -59.94
N LEU A 62 -3.88 -17.12 -59.60
CA LEU A 62 -3.81 -18.00 -58.42
C LEU A 62 -4.02 -17.20 -57.13
N MET A 63 -3.34 -16.07 -56.95
CA MET A 63 -3.55 -15.18 -55.82
C MET A 63 -4.99 -14.68 -55.76
N GLY A 64 -5.56 -14.28 -56.89
CA GLY A 64 -6.93 -13.80 -57.01
C GLY A 64 -7.94 -14.88 -56.61
N ARG A 65 -7.75 -16.13 -57.03
CA ARG A 65 -8.62 -17.25 -56.62
C ARG A 65 -8.56 -17.54 -55.12
N ILE A 66 -7.36 -17.50 -54.52
CA ILE A 66 -7.19 -17.68 -53.07
C ILE A 66 -7.87 -16.53 -52.31
N LEU A 67 -7.70 -15.29 -52.76
CA LEU A 67 -8.32 -14.11 -52.17
C LEU A 67 -9.85 -14.14 -52.30
N ILE A 68 -10.40 -14.51 -53.46
CA ILE A 68 -11.86 -14.65 -53.63
C ILE A 68 -12.41 -15.69 -52.67
N ARG A 69 -11.77 -16.87 -52.57
CA ARG A 69 -12.23 -17.91 -51.65
C ARG A 69 -12.21 -17.44 -50.19
N THR A 70 -11.12 -16.80 -49.77
CA THR A 70 -10.94 -16.34 -48.38
C THR A 70 -11.84 -15.14 -48.05
N LEU A 71 -12.13 -14.28 -49.02
CA LEU A 71 -13.14 -13.22 -48.89
C LEU A 71 -14.55 -13.80 -48.76
N ALA A 72 -14.91 -14.79 -49.58
CA ALA A 72 -16.21 -15.45 -49.53
C ALA A 72 -16.44 -16.14 -48.18
N GLU A 73 -15.47 -16.93 -47.73
CA GLU A 73 -15.56 -17.68 -46.47
C GLU A 73 -15.40 -16.75 -45.23
N GLY A 74 -14.59 -15.69 -45.33
CA GLY A 74 -14.30 -14.75 -44.25
C GLY A 74 -15.35 -13.66 -44.04
N SER A 75 -16.10 -13.28 -45.08
CA SER A 75 -17.14 -12.23 -45.03
C SER A 75 -18.44 -12.72 -44.41
N THR A 76 -18.33 -13.29 -43.21
CA THR A 76 -19.51 -13.78 -42.46
C THR A 76 -20.45 -12.63 -42.10
N PRO A 77 -21.76 -12.91 -41.89
CA PRO A 77 -22.71 -11.92 -41.37
C PRO A 77 -22.22 -11.13 -40.16
N VAL A 78 -21.44 -11.76 -39.26
CA VAL A 78 -20.85 -11.11 -38.08
C VAL A 78 -19.78 -10.10 -38.48
N ILE A 79 -18.84 -10.46 -39.38
CA ILE A 79 -17.80 -9.55 -39.89
C ILE A 79 -18.43 -8.36 -40.63
N ILE A 80 -19.46 -8.61 -41.45
CA ILE A 80 -20.20 -7.55 -42.13
C ILE A 80 -20.90 -6.61 -41.12
N ALA A 81 -21.46 -7.16 -40.04
CA ALA A 81 -22.05 -6.36 -38.98
C ALA A 81 -21.02 -5.53 -38.20
N ILE A 82 -19.80 -6.04 -37.98
CA ILE A 82 -18.69 -5.28 -37.39
C ILE A 82 -18.36 -4.07 -38.24
N ASN A 83 -18.34 -4.21 -39.57
CA ASN A 83 -18.08 -3.11 -40.50
C ASN A 83 -19.14 -2.01 -40.44
N ARG A 84 -20.39 -2.36 -40.10
CA ARG A 84 -21.47 -1.39 -39.91
C ARG A 84 -21.47 -0.75 -38.51
N ASN A 85 -20.85 -1.39 -37.52
CA ASN A 85 -20.76 -0.96 -36.12
C ASN A 85 -22.10 -0.48 -35.51
N THR A 86 -23.18 -1.24 -35.73
CA THR A 86 -24.49 -0.94 -35.14
C THR A 86 -25.07 -2.15 -34.43
N SER A 87 -25.64 -1.92 -33.24
CA SER A 87 -26.26 -2.98 -32.43
C SER A 87 -27.34 -3.77 -33.18
N LYS A 88 -28.16 -3.10 -34.00
CA LYS A 88 -29.20 -3.74 -34.80
C LYS A 88 -28.63 -4.71 -35.85
N ALA A 89 -27.57 -4.32 -36.55
CA ALA A 89 -26.92 -5.17 -37.54
C ALA A 89 -26.28 -6.40 -36.89
N MET A 90 -25.63 -6.22 -35.73
CA MET A 90 -25.02 -7.32 -35.00
C MET A 90 -26.06 -8.33 -34.49
N LYS A 91 -27.15 -7.84 -33.87
CA LYS A 91 -28.25 -8.71 -33.40
C LYS A 91 -28.89 -9.50 -34.54
N LEU A 92 -29.10 -8.87 -35.70
CA LEU A 92 -29.65 -9.54 -36.88
C LEU A 92 -28.69 -10.62 -37.41
N ALA A 93 -27.39 -10.32 -37.45
CA ALA A 93 -26.37 -11.28 -37.89
C ALA A 93 -26.33 -12.52 -36.99
N VAL A 94 -26.36 -12.33 -35.67
CA VAL A 94 -26.30 -13.43 -34.69
C VAL A 94 -27.63 -14.21 -34.61
N ALA A 95 -28.77 -13.58 -34.87
CA ALA A 95 -30.09 -14.20 -34.77
C ALA A 95 -30.23 -15.47 -35.62
N ASN A 96 -29.58 -15.50 -36.78
CA ASN A 96 -29.66 -16.60 -37.73
C ASN A 96 -28.82 -17.83 -37.35
N TYR A 97 -27.92 -17.70 -36.37
CA TYR A 97 -27.04 -18.80 -35.96
C TYR A 97 -27.68 -19.70 -34.89
N PRO A 98 -27.46 -21.04 -34.97
CA PRO A 98 -27.88 -21.99 -33.95
C PRO A 98 -27.30 -21.67 -32.56
N ARG A 99 -28.08 -21.91 -31.50
CA ARG A 99 -27.72 -21.53 -30.12
C ARG A 99 -26.36 -22.04 -29.65
N GLY A 100 -26.01 -23.28 -30.01
CA GLY A 100 -24.76 -23.92 -29.61
C GLY A 100 -23.53 -23.54 -30.45
N GLU A 101 -23.72 -22.82 -31.55
CA GLU A 101 -22.63 -22.42 -32.45
C GLU A 101 -22.31 -20.93 -32.36
N ARG A 102 -23.16 -20.15 -31.67
CA ARG A 102 -22.98 -18.69 -31.54
C ARG A 102 -21.64 -18.32 -30.91
N GLU A 103 -21.23 -19.03 -29.86
CA GLU A 103 -19.94 -18.77 -29.20
C GLU A 103 -18.76 -19.04 -30.13
N VAL A 104 -18.85 -20.06 -30.99
CA VAL A 104 -17.82 -20.37 -31.99
C VAL A 104 -17.76 -19.30 -33.05
N VAL A 105 -18.90 -18.92 -33.63
CA VAL A 105 -18.96 -17.94 -34.73
C VAL A 105 -18.55 -16.54 -34.28
N LEU A 106 -18.81 -16.17 -33.03
CA LEU A 106 -18.45 -14.86 -32.47
C LEU A 106 -16.97 -14.75 -32.09
N LEU A 107 -16.31 -15.88 -31.81
CA LEU A 107 -14.92 -15.92 -31.39
C LEU A 107 -13.96 -16.41 -32.46
N THR A 108 -14.45 -17.14 -33.47
CA THR A 108 -13.64 -17.81 -34.49
C THR A 108 -14.31 -17.75 -35.86
N VAL A 109 -13.61 -17.15 -36.81
CA VAL A 109 -13.84 -17.32 -38.25
C VAL A 109 -12.60 -18.02 -38.80
N GLN A 110 -12.76 -19.24 -39.31
CA GLN A 110 -11.66 -20.06 -39.79
C GLN A 110 -11.76 -20.27 -41.30
N VAL A 111 -10.64 -20.05 -41.99
CA VAL A 111 -10.47 -20.30 -43.43
C VAL A 111 -9.18 -21.10 -43.61
N GLY A 112 -9.32 -22.40 -43.88
CA GLY A 112 -8.19 -23.33 -43.91
C GLY A 112 -7.52 -23.45 -42.53
N THR A 113 -6.23 -23.16 -42.45
CA THR A 113 -5.45 -23.16 -41.19
C THR A 113 -5.51 -21.83 -40.45
N GLU A 114 -5.97 -20.76 -41.10
CA GLU A 114 -5.98 -19.42 -40.53
C GLU A 114 -7.29 -19.17 -39.80
N SER A 115 -7.20 -18.50 -38.65
CA SER A 115 -8.35 -18.14 -37.83
C SER A 115 -8.27 -16.69 -37.38
N MET A 116 -9.38 -15.98 -37.48
CA MET A 116 -9.54 -14.62 -36.99
C MET A 116 -10.62 -14.60 -35.92
N SER A 117 -10.45 -13.77 -34.89
CA SER A 117 -11.49 -13.58 -33.88
C SER A 117 -12.32 -12.33 -34.16
N PRO A 118 -13.64 -12.46 -34.44
CA PRO A 118 -14.50 -11.30 -34.67
C PRO A 118 -14.55 -10.34 -33.49
N LEU A 119 -14.52 -10.84 -32.25
CA LEU A 119 -14.45 -9.99 -31.06
C LEU A 119 -13.18 -9.12 -31.04
N ILE A 120 -12.01 -9.72 -31.19
CA ILE A 120 -10.74 -8.98 -31.18
C ILE A 120 -10.67 -8.03 -32.36
N TRP A 121 -11.10 -8.47 -33.56
CA TRP A 121 -11.17 -7.62 -34.74
C TRP A 121 -12.04 -6.38 -34.49
N ALA A 122 -13.21 -6.54 -33.85
CA ALA A 122 -14.07 -5.43 -33.50
C ALA A 122 -13.40 -4.45 -32.52
N VAL A 123 -12.66 -4.96 -31.53
CA VAL A 123 -11.89 -4.13 -30.57
C VAL A 123 -10.76 -3.38 -31.28
N GLU A 124 -9.96 -4.05 -32.10
CA GLU A 124 -8.83 -3.46 -32.81
C GLU A 124 -9.25 -2.41 -33.85
N LYS A 125 -10.38 -2.64 -34.50
CA LYS A 125 -10.98 -1.67 -35.44
C LYS A 125 -11.65 -0.48 -34.74
N GLY A 126 -11.86 -0.54 -33.43
CA GLY A 126 -12.64 0.46 -32.69
C GLY A 126 -14.16 0.38 -32.93
N ALA A 127 -14.65 -0.76 -33.43
CA ALA A 127 -16.08 -1.04 -33.60
C ALA A 127 -16.73 -1.46 -32.25
N LEU A 128 -16.70 -0.53 -31.28
CA LEU A 128 -17.04 -0.80 -29.87
C LEU A 128 -18.50 -1.23 -29.66
N GLU A 129 -19.44 -0.70 -30.46
CA GLU A 129 -20.86 -1.09 -30.36
C GLU A 129 -21.06 -2.55 -30.76
N SER A 130 -20.40 -2.97 -31.84
CA SER A 130 -20.39 -4.37 -32.25
C SER A 130 -19.69 -5.25 -31.22
N ALA A 131 -18.51 -4.85 -30.71
CA ALA A 131 -17.79 -5.59 -29.68
C ALA A 131 -18.62 -5.76 -28.39
N LYS A 132 -19.31 -4.70 -27.95
CA LYS A 132 -20.22 -4.74 -26.80
C LYS A 132 -21.35 -5.74 -26.98
N GLU A 133 -21.97 -5.77 -28.15
CA GLU A 133 -23.05 -6.73 -28.45
C GLU A 133 -22.54 -8.17 -28.57
N ILE A 134 -21.32 -8.38 -29.07
CA ILE A 134 -20.66 -9.70 -29.05
C ILE A 134 -20.48 -10.17 -27.60
N LEU A 135 -19.91 -9.32 -26.73
CA LEU A 135 -19.71 -9.64 -25.32
C LEU A 135 -21.03 -9.91 -24.59
N ASN A 136 -22.05 -9.09 -24.84
CA ASN A 136 -23.39 -9.33 -24.29
C ASN A 136 -23.96 -10.67 -24.76
N ASP A 137 -23.81 -11.04 -26.04
CA ASP A 137 -24.34 -12.32 -26.52
C ASP A 137 -23.61 -13.51 -25.90
N LEU A 138 -22.28 -13.45 -25.80
CA LEU A 138 -21.44 -14.50 -25.20
C LEU A 138 -21.72 -14.68 -23.70
N LEU A 139 -21.82 -13.57 -22.96
CA LEU A 139 -21.92 -13.59 -21.50
C LEU A 139 -23.39 -13.61 -20.99
N THR A 140 -24.37 -13.59 -21.88
CA THR A 140 -25.77 -13.81 -21.47
C THR A 140 -26.02 -15.30 -21.23
N LEU A 141 -26.30 -15.66 -19.98
CA LEU A 141 -26.80 -16.98 -19.61
C LEU A 141 -28.16 -17.24 -20.24
N ARG A 142 -28.23 -18.18 -21.18
CA ARG A 142 -29.48 -18.63 -21.81
C ARG A 142 -29.71 -20.09 -21.47
N ALA A 143 -30.96 -20.50 -21.32
CA ALA A 143 -31.31 -21.89 -21.02
C ALA A 143 -32.40 -22.38 -21.94
N ASP A 144 -32.34 -23.66 -22.29
CA ASP A 144 -33.46 -24.41 -22.85
C ASP A 144 -33.79 -25.62 -21.97
N ARG A 145 -34.66 -26.52 -22.45
CA ARG A 145 -35.06 -27.72 -21.69
C ARG A 145 -33.92 -28.73 -21.50
N ALA A 146 -32.84 -28.62 -22.28
CA ALA A 146 -31.73 -29.57 -22.27
C ALA A 146 -30.50 -29.03 -21.55
N ARG A 147 -30.14 -27.76 -21.74
CA ARG A 147 -28.90 -27.18 -21.17
C ARG A 147 -28.92 -25.66 -21.03
N TYR A 148 -27.90 -25.15 -20.33
CA TYR A 148 -27.52 -23.74 -20.30
C TYR A 148 -26.45 -23.46 -21.36
N TYR A 149 -26.49 -22.26 -21.93
CA TYR A 149 -25.54 -21.71 -22.89
C TYR A 149 -24.90 -20.48 -22.26
N TYR A 150 -23.58 -20.49 -22.14
CA TYR A 150 -22.78 -19.43 -21.56
C TYR A 150 -21.36 -19.49 -22.11
N GLY A 151 -21.01 -18.55 -22.99
CA GLY A 151 -19.76 -18.57 -23.76
C GLY A 151 -18.53 -18.07 -23.00
N MET A 152 -18.61 -17.96 -21.67
CA MET A 152 -17.52 -17.43 -20.83
C MET A 152 -16.26 -18.31 -20.90
N GLU A 153 -16.42 -19.62 -20.82
CA GLU A 153 -15.28 -20.55 -20.88
C GLU A 153 -14.54 -20.41 -22.21
N MET A 154 -15.26 -20.48 -23.33
CA MET A 154 -14.68 -20.29 -24.67
C MET A 154 -14.03 -18.92 -24.87
N LEU A 155 -14.59 -17.86 -24.28
CA LEU A 155 -14.00 -16.51 -24.33
C LEU A 155 -12.61 -16.49 -23.69
N PHE A 156 -12.48 -16.99 -22.46
CA PHE A 156 -11.21 -16.97 -21.73
C PHE A 156 -10.21 -18.03 -22.19
N THR A 157 -10.68 -19.16 -22.73
CA THR A 157 -9.79 -20.16 -23.37
C THR A 157 -9.22 -19.63 -24.68
N ARG A 158 -9.99 -18.88 -25.46
CA ARG A 158 -9.47 -18.30 -26.71
C ARG A 158 -8.62 -17.05 -26.46
N HIS A 159 -9.00 -16.24 -25.47
CA HIS A 159 -8.39 -14.95 -25.16
C HIS A 159 -8.15 -14.83 -23.65
N SER A 160 -7.09 -15.45 -23.15
CA SER A 160 -6.72 -15.39 -21.73
C SER A 160 -6.30 -13.98 -21.29
N ASP A 161 -5.86 -13.15 -22.24
CA ASP A 161 -5.40 -11.76 -22.06
C ASP A 161 -6.49 -10.71 -22.33
N ILE A 162 -7.76 -11.14 -22.50
CA ILE A 162 -8.86 -10.24 -22.89
C ILE A 162 -9.00 -9.02 -21.97
N ILE A 163 -8.79 -9.19 -20.66
CA ILE A 163 -8.87 -8.07 -19.70
C ILE A 163 -7.77 -7.04 -19.98
N SER A 164 -6.52 -7.49 -20.11
CA SER A 164 -5.37 -6.64 -20.42
C SER A 164 -5.53 -5.93 -21.77
N LEU A 165 -6.07 -6.63 -22.77
CA LEU A 165 -6.39 -6.04 -24.07
C LEU A 165 -7.47 -4.96 -23.96
N LEU A 166 -8.53 -5.18 -23.18
CA LEU A 166 -9.59 -4.20 -22.99
C LEU A 166 -9.10 -2.99 -22.19
N CYS A 167 -8.26 -3.18 -21.17
CA CYS A 167 -7.65 -2.07 -20.43
C CYS A 167 -6.84 -1.13 -21.34
N THR A 168 -6.21 -1.67 -22.39
CA THR A 168 -5.36 -0.88 -23.31
C THR A 168 -6.12 -0.32 -24.50
N LYS A 169 -6.99 -1.11 -25.15
CA LYS A 169 -7.64 -0.74 -26.42
C LYS A 169 -9.10 -0.29 -26.28
N ALA A 170 -9.85 -0.82 -25.32
CA ALA A 170 -11.29 -0.53 -25.19
C ALA A 170 -11.82 -0.58 -23.73
N PRO A 171 -11.39 0.36 -22.86
CA PRO A 171 -11.81 0.40 -21.46
C PRO A 171 -13.33 0.39 -21.22
N SER A 172 -14.09 1.02 -22.12
CA SER A 172 -15.55 1.13 -22.03
C SER A 172 -16.29 -0.21 -22.10
N LEU A 173 -15.63 -1.29 -22.53
CA LEU A 173 -16.19 -2.63 -22.59
C LEU A 173 -16.00 -3.43 -21.30
N LEU A 174 -15.09 -3.01 -20.41
CA LEU A 174 -14.82 -3.70 -19.14
C LEU A 174 -16.07 -3.86 -18.26
N PRO A 175 -16.95 -2.85 -18.10
CA PRO A 175 -18.21 -3.04 -17.37
C PRO A 175 -19.08 -4.15 -17.99
N THR A 176 -19.14 -4.22 -19.32
CA THR A 176 -19.95 -5.23 -20.03
C THR A 176 -19.42 -6.64 -19.77
N VAL A 177 -18.09 -6.81 -19.73
CA VAL A 177 -17.47 -8.09 -19.35
C VAL A 177 -17.81 -8.43 -17.92
N PHE A 178 -17.55 -7.53 -16.97
CA PHE A 178 -17.71 -7.84 -15.56
C PHE A 178 -19.18 -8.06 -15.15
N ASP A 179 -20.13 -7.35 -15.74
CA ASP A 179 -21.57 -7.59 -15.56
C ASP A 179 -21.95 -8.99 -16.02
N GLY A 180 -21.38 -9.44 -17.15
CA GLY A 180 -21.57 -10.77 -17.70
C GLY A 180 -20.97 -11.91 -16.87
N LEU A 181 -20.08 -11.61 -15.92
CA LEU A 181 -19.51 -12.56 -14.96
C LEU A 181 -20.32 -12.69 -13.67
N ILE A 182 -21.45 -11.99 -13.55
CA ILE A 182 -22.33 -12.06 -12.38
C ILE A 182 -23.70 -12.58 -12.79
N TRP A 183 -24.14 -13.66 -12.17
CA TRP A 183 -25.55 -14.03 -12.17
C TRP A 183 -26.20 -13.63 -10.85
N ARG A 184 -27.38 -13.00 -10.89
CA ARG A 184 -28.16 -12.63 -9.71
C ARG A 184 -29.55 -13.25 -9.78
N SER A 185 -29.96 -13.92 -8.71
CA SER A 185 -31.32 -14.44 -8.58
C SER A 185 -32.34 -13.30 -8.53
N LYS A 186 -33.52 -13.48 -9.13
CA LYS A 186 -34.65 -12.55 -8.95
C LYS A 186 -35.28 -12.67 -7.57
N ASN A 187 -35.17 -13.84 -6.96
CA ASN A 187 -35.79 -14.12 -5.66
C ASN A 187 -34.90 -13.59 -4.53
N VAL A 188 -35.52 -12.86 -3.61
CA VAL A 188 -34.92 -12.43 -2.36
C VAL A 188 -35.49 -13.33 -1.26
N LYS A 189 -34.61 -13.95 -0.49
CA LYS A 189 -34.97 -14.76 0.69
C LYS A 189 -34.26 -14.16 1.90
N ASN A 190 -35.00 -13.91 2.98
CA ASN A 190 -34.48 -13.33 4.23
C ASN A 190 -33.70 -12.00 4.02
N GLY A 191 -34.21 -11.11 3.16
CA GLY A 191 -33.53 -9.84 2.83
C GLY A 191 -32.28 -9.99 1.96
N MET A 192 -31.86 -11.20 1.64
CA MET A 192 -30.65 -11.51 0.88
C MET A 192 -30.99 -12.07 -0.51
N ARG A 193 -30.13 -11.80 -1.49
CA ARG A 193 -30.26 -12.28 -2.87
C ARG A 193 -29.06 -13.14 -3.22
N ARG A 194 -29.30 -14.35 -3.73
CA ARG A 194 -28.24 -15.22 -4.26
C ARG A 194 -27.59 -14.57 -5.48
N ALA A 195 -26.26 -14.49 -5.47
CA ALA A 195 -25.45 -14.07 -6.60
C ALA A 195 -24.31 -15.06 -6.81
N ASN A 196 -24.07 -15.46 -8.06
CA ASN A 196 -22.95 -16.31 -8.44
C ASN A 196 -21.96 -15.48 -9.25
N TYR A 197 -20.69 -15.52 -8.88
CA TYR A 197 -19.59 -14.83 -9.55
C TYR A 197 -18.73 -15.85 -10.31
N TYR A 198 -18.54 -15.65 -11.61
CA TYR A 198 -17.76 -16.52 -12.48
C TYR A 198 -16.34 -15.96 -12.68
N ILE A 199 -15.48 -16.15 -11.69
CA ILE A 199 -14.15 -15.51 -11.63
C ILE A 199 -12.98 -16.48 -11.79
N ALA A 200 -13.22 -17.76 -12.09
CA ALA A 200 -12.16 -18.77 -12.14
C ALA A 200 -11.01 -18.34 -13.07
N SER A 201 -11.36 -17.84 -14.25
CA SER A 201 -10.41 -17.35 -15.27
C SER A 201 -9.73 -16.02 -14.90
N LEU A 202 -10.24 -15.27 -13.89
CA LEU A 202 -9.62 -14.05 -13.35
C LEU A 202 -8.69 -14.33 -12.17
N LEU A 203 -8.71 -15.56 -11.63
CA LEU A 203 -7.88 -15.97 -10.51
C LEU A 203 -6.71 -16.84 -10.96
N ARG A 204 -6.94 -17.69 -11.96
CA ARG A 204 -5.99 -18.73 -12.38
C ARG A 204 -5.76 -18.66 -13.89
N GLY A 205 -4.50 -18.46 -14.28
CA GLY A 205 -4.04 -18.61 -15.66
C GLY A 205 -3.95 -20.09 -16.08
N GLU A 206 -3.72 -20.36 -17.36
CA GLU A 206 -3.60 -21.72 -17.89
C GLU A 206 -2.43 -22.50 -17.26
N ASP A 207 -1.38 -21.79 -16.84
CA ASP A 207 -0.20 -22.29 -16.13
C ASP A 207 -0.45 -22.56 -14.63
N GLY A 208 -1.61 -22.17 -14.12
CA GLY A 208 -1.96 -22.26 -12.71
C GLY A 208 -1.41 -21.13 -11.83
N GLN A 209 -0.76 -20.12 -12.41
CA GLN A 209 -0.35 -18.91 -11.70
C GLN A 209 -1.50 -17.91 -11.61
N LEU A 210 -1.32 -16.90 -10.75
CA LEU A 210 -2.28 -15.82 -10.58
C LEU A 210 -2.21 -14.89 -11.80
N THR A 211 -3.35 -14.56 -12.41
CA THR A 211 -3.39 -13.76 -13.62
C THR A 211 -3.01 -12.30 -13.36
N ASP A 212 -2.25 -11.69 -14.28
CA ASP A 212 -1.86 -10.26 -14.23
C ASP A 212 -3.02 -9.28 -14.43
N SER A 213 -4.22 -9.77 -14.74
CA SER A 213 -5.41 -8.96 -15.02
C SER A 213 -5.74 -7.97 -13.91
N LEU A 214 -5.55 -8.34 -12.63
CA LEU A 214 -5.78 -7.41 -11.51
C LEU A 214 -4.75 -6.28 -11.50
N LEU A 215 -3.49 -6.60 -11.78
CA LEU A 215 -2.42 -5.61 -11.84
C LEU A 215 -2.68 -4.61 -12.98
N ASP A 216 -3.15 -5.08 -14.12
CA ASP A 216 -3.48 -4.23 -15.27
C ASP A 216 -4.70 -3.33 -15.00
N LEU A 217 -5.72 -3.82 -14.27
CA LEU A 217 -6.84 -3.00 -13.80
C LEU A 217 -6.37 -1.92 -12.81
N ILE A 218 -5.44 -2.25 -11.91
CA ILE A 218 -4.87 -1.27 -10.96
C ILE A 218 -4.08 -0.20 -11.73
N LYS A 219 -3.27 -0.58 -12.73
CA LYS A 219 -2.54 0.37 -13.58
C LYS A 219 -3.46 1.29 -14.37
N GLN A 220 -4.62 0.79 -14.79
CA GLN A 220 -5.62 1.60 -15.50
C GLN A 220 -6.19 2.71 -14.59
N GLY A 221 -6.35 2.45 -13.29
CA GLY A 221 -6.70 3.47 -12.30
C GLY A 221 -8.12 4.01 -12.37
N ASP A 222 -9.06 3.27 -12.98
CA ASP A 222 -10.47 3.68 -13.06
C ASP A 222 -11.23 3.29 -11.77
N PRO A 223 -11.68 4.27 -10.97
CA PRO A 223 -12.32 4.00 -9.69
C PRO A 223 -13.67 3.28 -9.83
N GLU A 224 -14.44 3.53 -10.90
CA GLU A 224 -15.75 2.88 -11.09
C GLU A 224 -15.58 1.39 -11.39
N ILE A 225 -14.58 1.05 -12.21
CA ILE A 225 -14.28 -0.33 -12.58
C ILE A 225 -13.71 -1.11 -11.39
N ILE A 226 -12.82 -0.49 -10.61
CA ILE A 226 -12.25 -1.13 -9.40
C ILE A 226 -13.33 -1.42 -8.36
N CYS A 227 -14.36 -0.56 -8.25
CA CYS A 227 -15.50 -0.78 -7.35
C CYS A 227 -16.50 -1.83 -7.86
N HIS A 228 -16.30 -2.38 -9.06
CA HIS A 228 -17.24 -3.33 -9.64
C HIS A 228 -17.32 -4.62 -8.78
N PRO A 229 -18.52 -5.15 -8.50
CA PRO A 229 -18.69 -6.27 -7.57
C PRO A 229 -17.87 -7.53 -7.89
N THR A 230 -17.61 -7.82 -9.17
CA THR A 230 -16.74 -8.92 -9.62
C THR A 230 -15.29 -8.73 -9.19
N VAL A 231 -14.76 -7.51 -9.31
CA VAL A 231 -13.39 -7.15 -8.93
C VAL A 231 -13.27 -7.11 -7.41
N VAL A 232 -14.24 -6.51 -6.72
CA VAL A 232 -14.32 -6.48 -5.25
C VAL A 232 -14.44 -7.89 -4.66
N PHE A 233 -15.12 -8.82 -5.33
CA PHE A 233 -15.19 -10.20 -4.83
C PHE A 233 -13.82 -10.88 -4.80
N GLN A 234 -12.94 -10.59 -5.77
CA GLN A 234 -11.55 -11.06 -5.76
C GLN A 234 -10.76 -10.51 -4.55
N GLU A 235 -10.97 -9.23 -4.18
CA GLU A 235 -10.35 -8.61 -3.00
C GLU A 235 -10.65 -9.37 -1.69
N ARG A 236 -11.85 -9.96 -1.58
CA ARG A 236 -12.27 -10.66 -0.35
C ARG A 236 -11.36 -11.84 0.01
N PHE A 237 -10.76 -12.51 -0.98
CA PHE A 237 -9.77 -13.56 -0.72
C PHE A 237 -8.51 -12.99 -0.08
N THR A 238 -8.02 -11.86 -0.59
CA THR A 238 -6.89 -11.13 -0.02
C THR A 238 -7.19 -10.70 1.42
N THR A 239 -8.40 -10.19 1.68
CA THR A 239 -8.81 -9.82 3.05
C THR A 239 -8.75 -11.02 3.99
N ILE A 240 -9.21 -12.20 3.57
CA ILE A 240 -9.15 -13.43 4.39
C ILE A 240 -7.71 -13.83 4.66
N ILE A 241 -6.84 -13.79 3.66
CA ILE A 241 -5.40 -14.10 3.82
C ILE A 241 -4.77 -13.13 4.82
N CYS A 242 -5.00 -11.83 4.68
CA CYS A 242 -4.49 -10.82 5.61
C CYS A 242 -5.01 -11.04 7.04
N ARG A 243 -6.30 -11.38 7.21
CA ARG A 243 -6.88 -11.73 8.52
C ARG A 243 -6.24 -12.99 9.10
N ALA A 244 -6.01 -14.01 8.28
CA ALA A 244 -5.33 -15.23 8.72
C ALA A 244 -3.89 -14.94 9.19
N ILE A 245 -3.15 -14.10 8.47
CA ILE A 245 -1.81 -13.66 8.89
C ILE A 245 -1.88 -12.89 10.22
N LEU A 246 -2.86 -11.99 10.36
CA LEU A 246 -3.05 -11.20 11.58
C LEU A 246 -3.35 -12.09 12.80
N TYR A 247 -4.22 -13.09 12.65
CA TYR A 247 -4.57 -13.99 13.76
C TYR A 247 -3.51 -15.05 14.04
N ILE A 248 -2.94 -15.69 13.01
CA ILE A 248 -1.94 -16.76 13.19
C ILE A 248 -0.59 -16.16 13.58
N GLY A 249 -0.18 -15.10 12.89
CA GLY A 249 1.10 -14.43 13.11
C GLY A 249 1.07 -13.57 14.36
N SER A 250 0.30 -12.48 14.35
CA SER A 250 0.37 -11.49 15.44
C SER A 250 -0.27 -12.00 16.73
N LEU A 251 -1.54 -12.41 16.69
CA LEU A 251 -2.22 -12.92 17.89
C LEU A 251 -1.54 -14.19 18.41
N GLY A 252 -1.13 -15.12 17.54
CA GLY A 252 -0.39 -16.31 17.94
C GLY A 252 0.94 -16.00 18.65
N GLN A 253 1.73 -15.07 18.12
CA GLN A 253 3.00 -14.65 18.72
C GLN A 253 2.79 -13.95 20.08
N LEU A 254 1.84 -13.00 20.16
CA LEU A 254 1.51 -12.29 21.40
C LEU A 254 1.01 -13.26 22.48
N PHE A 255 0.13 -14.18 22.10
CA PHE A 255 -0.37 -15.21 23.00
C PHE A 255 0.75 -16.09 23.53
N ALA A 256 1.64 -16.59 22.66
CA ALA A 256 2.77 -17.43 23.08
C ALA A 256 3.72 -16.68 24.03
N LYS A 257 4.07 -15.41 23.71
CA LYS A 257 4.92 -14.55 24.54
C LYS A 257 4.33 -14.39 25.94
N HIS A 258 3.10 -13.91 26.03
CA HIS A 258 2.49 -13.59 27.33
C HIS A 258 2.06 -14.84 28.09
N ALA A 259 1.67 -15.94 27.43
CA ALA A 259 1.42 -17.20 28.11
C ALA A 259 2.69 -17.72 28.80
N TYR A 260 3.84 -17.67 28.12
CA TYR A 260 5.13 -18.08 28.69
C TYR A 260 5.56 -17.17 29.85
N GLN A 261 5.47 -15.84 29.69
CA GLN A 261 5.81 -14.88 30.75
C GLN A 261 4.87 -15.00 31.96
N THR A 262 3.57 -15.17 31.73
CA THR A 262 2.58 -15.40 32.79
C THR A 262 2.87 -16.69 33.53
N TYR A 263 3.14 -17.80 32.83
CA TYR A 263 3.53 -19.06 33.44
C TYR A 263 4.77 -18.91 34.33
N ARG A 264 5.80 -18.21 33.84
CA ARG A 264 7.02 -17.93 34.62
C ARG A 264 6.71 -17.08 35.87
N ALA A 265 5.90 -16.03 35.74
CA ALA A 265 5.51 -15.16 36.85
C ALA A 265 4.71 -15.92 37.93
N VAL A 266 3.79 -16.80 37.51
CA VAL A 266 3.04 -17.69 38.42
C VAL A 266 4.00 -18.63 39.15
N ARG A 267 4.94 -19.27 38.42
CA ARG A 267 5.94 -20.17 39.02
C ARG A 267 6.85 -19.43 40.02
N GLN A 268 7.18 -18.18 39.75
CA GLN A 268 8.03 -17.33 40.61
C GLN A 268 7.25 -16.57 41.68
N LYS A 269 5.92 -16.77 41.80
CA LYS A 269 5.02 -16.08 42.74
C LYS A 269 5.06 -14.55 42.63
N GLN A 270 5.32 -14.01 41.44
CA GLN A 270 5.39 -12.57 41.17
C GLN A 270 4.04 -12.02 40.64
N MET A 271 2.97 -12.21 41.42
CA MET A 271 1.63 -11.73 41.07
C MET A 271 1.26 -10.52 41.94
N THR A 272 0.66 -9.49 41.33
CA THR A 272 0.06 -8.34 42.01
C THR A 272 -1.44 -8.33 41.82
N ARG A 273 -2.19 -7.81 42.79
CA ARG A 273 -3.65 -7.69 42.66
C ARG A 273 -3.99 -6.33 42.05
N LEU A 274 -4.64 -6.33 40.89
CA LEU A 274 -5.24 -5.13 40.30
C LEU A 274 -6.76 -5.21 40.52
N CYS A 275 -7.29 -4.32 41.36
CA CYS A 275 -8.68 -4.26 41.81
C CYS A 275 -9.19 -5.54 42.50
N CYS A 276 -9.32 -6.67 41.79
CA CYS A 276 -9.67 -7.99 42.33
C CYS A 276 -8.98 -9.16 41.61
N LEU A 277 -8.30 -8.92 40.48
CA LEU A 277 -7.72 -9.96 39.64
C LEU A 277 -6.20 -10.08 39.88
N PRO A 278 -5.64 -11.30 40.01
CA PRO A 278 -4.20 -11.50 40.08
C PRO A 278 -3.59 -11.29 38.69
N VAL A 279 -2.83 -10.21 38.54
CA VAL A 279 -2.12 -9.86 37.30
C VAL A 279 -0.60 -10.05 37.52
N PRO A 280 0.14 -10.62 36.57
CA PRO A 280 1.59 -10.70 36.66
C PRO A 280 2.24 -9.32 36.79
N LYS A 281 3.25 -9.19 37.66
CA LYS A 281 3.94 -7.90 37.88
C LYS A 281 4.53 -7.28 36.61
N TYR A 282 5.00 -8.12 35.68
CA TYR A 282 5.63 -7.64 34.44
C TYR A 282 4.68 -6.83 33.55
N VAL A 283 3.37 -7.11 33.58
CA VAL A 283 2.36 -6.42 32.75
C VAL A 283 2.22 -4.95 33.15
N LEU A 284 2.42 -4.63 34.43
CA LEU A 284 2.34 -3.28 34.96
C LEU A 284 3.70 -2.57 34.99
N GLN A 285 4.77 -3.25 34.59
CA GLN A 285 6.13 -2.73 34.67
C GLN A 285 6.44 -1.79 33.50
N THR A 286 5.94 -2.08 32.30
CA THR A 286 6.17 -1.26 31.11
C THR A 286 4.85 -0.98 30.38
N ARG A 287 4.74 0.23 29.79
CA ARG A 287 3.57 0.62 28.97
C ARG A 287 3.40 -0.29 27.74
N GLN A 288 4.52 -0.78 27.20
CA GLN A 288 4.53 -1.69 26.07
C GLN A 288 3.84 -3.02 26.40
N GLU A 289 4.22 -3.69 27.49
CA GLU A 289 3.62 -4.99 27.86
C GLU A 289 2.12 -4.84 28.16
N LEU A 290 1.70 -3.72 28.76
CA LEU A 290 0.29 -3.39 28.93
C LEU A 290 -0.45 -3.24 27.58
N THR A 291 0.18 -2.54 26.63
CA THR A 291 -0.38 -2.28 25.29
C THR A 291 -0.48 -3.57 24.47
N GLU A 292 0.53 -4.43 24.53
CA GLU A 292 0.55 -5.74 23.88
C GLU A 292 -0.52 -6.67 24.46
N VAL A 293 -0.71 -6.68 25.79
CA VAL A 293 -1.78 -7.46 26.43
C VAL A 293 -3.16 -6.92 26.05
N ALA A 294 -3.35 -5.60 26.03
CA ALA A 294 -4.59 -4.98 25.58
C ALA A 294 -4.89 -5.31 24.11
N LEU A 295 -3.87 -5.24 23.25
CA LEU A 295 -3.96 -5.63 21.84
C LEU A 295 -4.34 -7.10 21.69
N MET A 296 -3.67 -8.01 22.41
CA MET A 296 -4.00 -9.44 22.40
C MET A 296 -5.47 -9.69 22.80
N LEU A 297 -5.97 -9.04 23.85
CA LEU A 297 -7.37 -9.18 24.28
C LEU A 297 -8.36 -8.65 23.22
N LEU A 298 -8.05 -7.52 22.58
CA LEU A 298 -8.88 -6.98 21.51
C LEU A 298 -8.84 -7.86 20.25
N LEU A 299 -7.68 -8.43 19.89
CA LEU A 299 -7.53 -9.38 18.79
C LEU A 299 -8.30 -10.68 19.06
N MET A 300 -8.29 -11.17 20.31
CA MET A 300 -9.14 -12.29 20.73
C MET A 300 -10.63 -11.96 20.60
N CYS A 301 -11.03 -10.74 21.00
CA CYS A 301 -12.41 -10.28 20.82
C CYS A 301 -12.81 -10.20 19.33
N LEU A 302 -11.91 -9.69 18.47
CA LEU A 302 -12.12 -9.67 17.03
C LEU A 302 -12.25 -11.07 16.43
N LEU A 303 -11.38 -12.00 16.83
CA LEU A 303 -11.45 -13.39 16.38
C LEU A 303 -12.77 -14.05 16.79
N CYS A 304 -13.24 -13.80 18.02
CA CYS A 304 -14.55 -14.27 18.49
C CYS A 304 -15.72 -13.65 17.73
N CYS A 305 -15.57 -12.43 17.21
CA CYS A 305 -16.56 -11.71 16.41
C CYS A 305 -16.35 -11.86 14.90
N GLU A 306 -15.47 -12.77 14.45
CA GLU A 306 -15.07 -12.87 13.05
C GLU A 306 -16.24 -13.36 12.17
N PRO A 307 -16.78 -12.53 11.25
CA PRO A 307 -17.98 -12.85 10.51
C PRO A 307 -17.79 -14.07 9.58
N VAL A 308 -16.57 -14.26 9.06
CA VAL A 308 -16.25 -15.38 8.16
C VAL A 308 -16.34 -16.72 8.88
N LEU A 309 -15.80 -16.83 10.11
CA LEU A 309 -15.83 -18.08 10.88
C LEU A 309 -17.26 -18.45 11.28
N HIS A 310 -18.06 -17.47 11.69
CA HIS A 310 -19.47 -17.68 12.05
C HIS A 310 -20.33 -18.07 10.84
N CYS A 311 -20.09 -17.50 9.66
CA CYS A 311 -20.82 -17.86 8.45
C CYS A 311 -20.40 -19.23 7.90
N LEU A 312 -19.12 -19.59 7.98
CA LEU A 312 -18.58 -20.86 7.48
C LEU A 312 -19.13 -22.08 8.24
N ALA A 313 -19.51 -21.91 9.50
CA ALA A 313 -20.15 -22.96 10.29
C ALA A 313 -21.59 -23.29 9.83
N VAL A 314 -22.24 -22.39 9.09
CA VAL A 314 -23.69 -22.47 8.76
C VAL A 314 -23.95 -22.60 7.26
N SER A 315 -23.13 -21.98 6.40
CA SER A 315 -23.29 -22.04 4.94
C SER A 315 -22.05 -22.62 4.27
N SER A 316 -22.28 -23.47 3.25
CA SER A 316 -21.23 -23.92 2.32
C SER A 316 -20.75 -22.82 1.37
N GLU A 317 -21.40 -21.64 1.40
CA GLU A 317 -20.98 -20.47 0.65
C GLU A 317 -19.78 -19.81 1.35
N LEU A 318 -18.59 -20.06 0.81
CA LEU A 318 -17.36 -19.40 1.23
C LEU A 318 -17.45 -17.89 0.91
N LEU A 319 -16.97 -17.02 1.80
CA LEU A 319 -16.91 -15.55 1.64
C LEU A 319 -18.23 -14.76 1.74
N THR A 320 -19.26 -15.29 2.39
CA THR A 320 -20.43 -14.48 2.75
C THR A 320 -20.16 -13.71 4.05
N ASN A 321 -20.28 -12.37 4.00
CA ASN A 321 -20.23 -11.51 5.18
C ASN A 321 -21.51 -11.53 6.02
N CYS A 322 -22.57 -12.18 5.51
CA CYS A 322 -23.89 -12.32 6.09
C CYS A 322 -24.46 -13.69 5.67
N CYS A 323 -24.85 -14.53 6.62
CA CYS A 323 -25.48 -15.83 6.37
C CYS A 323 -26.99 -15.82 6.69
N GLU A 324 -27.71 -16.84 6.21
CA GLU A 324 -29.19 -16.90 6.13
C GLU A 324 -29.92 -16.94 7.49
N HIS A 325 -29.21 -17.01 8.63
CA HIS A 325 -29.78 -17.27 9.97
C HIS A 325 -29.76 -16.10 10.97
N GLY A 326 -29.59 -14.84 10.55
CA GLY A 326 -30.07 -13.73 11.40
C GLY A 326 -29.53 -12.33 11.11
N GLU A 327 -30.39 -11.34 11.36
CA GLU A 327 -30.03 -9.92 11.52
C GLU A 327 -28.87 -9.74 12.52
N TRP A 328 -28.77 -10.62 13.53
CA TRP A 328 -27.69 -10.59 14.51
C TRP A 328 -26.30 -10.83 13.89
N GLN A 329 -26.18 -11.76 12.94
CA GLN A 329 -24.92 -12.07 12.25
C GLN A 329 -24.52 -10.95 11.27
N CYS A 330 -25.49 -10.28 10.64
CA CYS A 330 -25.21 -9.09 9.83
C CYS A 330 -24.84 -7.87 10.67
N ASN A 331 -25.39 -7.70 11.88
CA ASN A 331 -24.95 -6.65 12.80
C ASN A 331 -23.54 -6.90 13.35
N LEU A 332 -23.08 -8.16 13.38
CA LEU A 332 -21.74 -8.52 13.84
C LEU A 332 -20.64 -7.85 13.01
N ILE A 333 -20.84 -7.62 11.70
CA ILE A 333 -19.83 -6.93 10.87
C ILE A 333 -19.67 -5.45 11.26
N GLN A 334 -20.76 -4.78 11.64
CA GLN A 334 -20.70 -3.40 12.11
C GLN A 334 -19.95 -3.31 13.44
N VAL A 335 -20.22 -4.27 14.34
CA VAL A 335 -19.52 -4.38 15.63
C VAL A 335 -18.04 -4.70 15.40
N TYR A 336 -17.72 -5.66 14.53
CA TYR A 336 -16.36 -6.01 14.14
C TYR A 336 -15.61 -4.79 13.60
N ASN A 337 -16.18 -4.05 12.64
CA ASN A 337 -15.54 -2.88 12.05
C ASN A 337 -15.28 -1.77 13.09
N ARG A 338 -16.23 -1.54 14.01
CA ARG A 338 -16.03 -0.59 15.12
C ARG A 338 -14.93 -1.06 16.07
N LEU A 339 -14.92 -2.34 16.45
CA LEU A 339 -13.91 -2.91 17.32
C LEU A 339 -12.52 -2.93 16.67
N ALA A 340 -12.44 -3.12 15.35
CA ALA A 340 -11.18 -3.18 14.61
C ALA A 340 -10.40 -1.86 14.64
N THR A 341 -11.06 -0.73 14.88
CA THR A 341 -10.40 0.56 15.03
C THR A 341 -9.42 0.59 16.21
N PHE A 342 -9.74 -0.07 17.33
CA PHE A 342 -8.91 -0.03 18.53
C PHE A 342 -7.57 -0.79 18.33
N PRO A 343 -7.53 -2.05 17.84
CA PRO A 343 -6.28 -2.71 17.49
C PRO A 343 -5.45 -1.94 16.49
N MET A 344 -6.06 -1.32 15.48
CA MET A 344 -5.33 -0.50 14.51
C MET A 344 -4.58 0.65 15.19
N VAL A 345 -5.25 1.39 16.08
CA VAL A 345 -4.60 2.46 16.86
C VAL A 345 -3.48 1.90 17.73
N LEU A 346 -3.70 0.77 18.41
CA LEU A 346 -2.67 0.14 19.23
C LEU A 346 -1.46 -0.35 18.42
N TYR A 347 -1.67 -0.87 17.20
CA TYR A 347 -0.56 -1.20 16.29
C TYR A 347 0.26 0.03 15.91
N PHE A 348 -0.38 1.17 15.64
CA PHE A 348 0.34 2.42 15.39
C PHE A 348 1.11 2.90 16.63
N VAL A 349 0.52 2.78 17.82
CA VAL A 349 1.22 3.08 19.08
C VAL A 349 2.43 2.16 19.26
N LEU A 350 2.30 0.86 19.01
CA LEU A 350 3.44 -0.08 19.06
C LEU A 350 4.49 0.23 17.99
N THR A 351 4.06 0.67 16.81
CA THR A 351 4.97 1.08 15.73
C THR A 351 5.80 2.30 16.15
N SER A 352 5.26 3.17 17.01
CA SER A 352 6.03 4.30 17.55
C SER A 352 7.24 3.87 18.38
N GLU A 353 7.27 2.64 18.93
CA GLU A 353 8.44 2.10 19.63
C GLU A 353 9.64 1.88 18.69
N LEU A 354 9.43 1.76 17.37
CA LEU A 354 10.50 1.66 16.39
C LEU A 354 11.40 2.91 16.37
N VAL A 355 10.92 4.04 16.90
CA VAL A 355 11.69 5.27 17.13
C VAL A 355 12.95 4.98 17.96
N HIS A 356 12.93 4.00 18.87
CA HIS A 356 14.09 3.62 19.68
C HIS A 356 15.22 2.94 18.89
N LEU A 357 14.98 2.54 17.63
CA LEU A 357 16.05 2.01 16.76
C LEU A 357 17.07 3.08 16.38
N ASN A 358 16.64 4.34 16.28
CA ASN A 358 17.51 5.48 15.99
C ASN A 358 17.73 6.29 17.26
N VAL A 359 19.00 6.53 17.62
CA VAL A 359 19.34 7.28 18.84
C VAL A 359 18.77 8.70 18.81
N SER A 360 18.80 9.39 17.67
CA SER A 360 18.30 10.76 17.54
C SER A 360 16.78 10.84 17.72
N LEU A 361 16.06 9.88 17.14
CA LEU A 361 14.60 9.78 17.30
C LEU A 361 14.22 9.36 18.73
N SER A 362 14.99 8.45 19.34
CA SER A 362 14.83 8.04 20.74
C SER A 362 15.00 9.21 21.70
N VAL A 363 16.01 10.07 21.49
CA VAL A 363 16.21 11.31 22.27
C VAL A 363 14.97 12.19 22.18
N PHE A 364 14.44 12.39 20.97
CA PHE A 364 13.22 13.16 20.77
C PHE A 364 12.02 12.57 21.52
N SER A 365 11.79 11.25 21.44
CA SER A 365 10.69 10.59 22.17
C SER A 365 10.83 10.69 23.70
N VAL A 366 12.05 10.57 24.23
CA VAL A 366 12.32 10.79 25.66
C VAL A 366 11.99 12.23 26.06
N ILE A 367 12.42 13.21 25.27
CA ILE A 367 12.11 14.62 25.50
C ILE A 367 10.60 14.86 25.48
N CYS A 368 9.90 14.38 24.44
CA CYS A 368 8.44 14.46 24.37
C CYS A 368 7.79 13.86 25.62
N SER A 369 8.20 12.65 26.03
CA SER A 369 7.66 11.97 27.20
C SER A 369 7.88 12.75 28.51
N CYS A 370 9.03 13.39 28.68
CA CYS A 370 9.31 14.27 29.82
C CYS A 370 8.45 15.54 29.79
N LEU A 371 8.30 16.15 28.61
CA LEU A 371 7.52 17.37 28.41
C LEU A 371 6.00 17.13 28.43
N MET A 372 5.54 15.89 28.22
CA MET A 372 4.11 15.58 28.14
C MET A 372 3.33 16.04 29.37
N TRP A 373 3.90 15.91 30.58
CA TRP A 373 3.19 16.32 31.79
C TRP A 373 3.03 17.84 31.87
N GLU A 374 4.08 18.59 31.57
CA GLU A 374 4.03 20.06 31.54
C GLU A 374 3.08 20.55 30.44
N PHE A 375 3.11 19.92 29.27
CA PHE A 375 2.18 20.19 28.18
C PHE A 375 0.72 19.93 28.59
N MET A 376 0.43 18.80 29.24
CA MET A 376 -0.92 18.48 29.71
C MET A 376 -1.43 19.47 30.76
N LEU A 377 -0.56 19.91 31.68
CA LEU A 377 -0.90 20.99 32.62
C LEU A 377 -1.21 22.29 31.88
N TYR A 378 -0.42 22.63 30.86
CA TYR A 378 -0.65 23.81 30.04
C TYR A 378 -1.99 23.74 29.28
N VAL A 379 -2.28 22.61 28.65
CA VAL A 379 -3.56 22.35 27.97
C VAL A 379 -4.72 22.44 28.95
N ALA A 380 -4.56 21.96 30.19
CA ALA A 380 -5.59 22.11 31.22
C ALA A 380 -5.84 23.58 31.58
N VAL A 381 -4.79 24.41 31.68
CA VAL A 381 -4.91 25.86 31.89
C VAL A 381 -5.59 26.53 30.69
N LEU A 382 -5.25 26.16 29.46
CA LEU A 382 -5.89 26.66 28.25
C LEU A 382 -7.38 26.29 28.19
N ALA A 383 -7.73 25.03 28.49
CA ALA A 383 -9.11 24.57 28.53
C ALA A 383 -9.91 25.29 29.62
N PHE A 384 -9.31 25.48 30.80
CA PHE A 384 -9.91 26.28 31.88
C PHE A 384 -10.13 27.73 31.45
N PHE A 385 -9.15 28.35 30.78
CA PHE A 385 -9.24 29.72 30.29
C PHE A 385 -10.36 29.87 29.24
N ALA A 386 -10.45 28.96 28.27
CA ALA A 386 -11.54 28.92 27.29
C ALA A 386 -12.90 28.70 27.96
N ALA A 387 -12.99 27.80 28.94
CA ALA A 387 -14.23 27.56 29.69
C ALA A 387 -14.67 28.79 30.51
N ALA A 388 -13.72 29.53 31.08
CA ALA A 388 -13.99 30.75 31.82
C ALA A 388 -14.54 31.86 30.90
N PHE A 389 -13.90 32.09 29.74
CA PHE A 389 -14.40 33.05 28.75
C PHE A 389 -15.74 32.63 28.15
N ALA A 390 -15.93 31.33 27.86
CA ALA A 390 -17.21 30.80 27.39
C ALA A 390 -18.34 31.07 28.40
N SER A 391 -18.07 30.89 29.70
CA SER A 391 -19.05 31.17 30.76
C SER A 391 -19.37 32.66 30.87
N ALA A 392 -18.38 33.54 30.70
CA ALA A 392 -18.60 34.98 30.73
C ALA A 392 -19.44 35.45 29.53
N ILE A 393 -19.17 34.91 28.32
CA ILE A 393 -19.89 35.25 27.10
C ILE A 393 -21.32 34.71 27.13
N ALA A 394 -21.54 33.48 27.62
CA ALA A 394 -22.87 32.88 27.73
C ALA A 394 -23.80 33.64 28.70
N CYS A 395 -23.24 34.37 29.66
CA CYS A 395 -23.99 35.21 30.60
C CYS A 395 -24.31 36.61 30.07
N LEU A 396 -23.83 37.00 28.89
CA LEU A 396 -24.15 38.30 28.30
C LEU A 396 -25.64 38.37 27.94
N PRO A 397 -26.29 39.54 28.12
CA PRO A 397 -27.69 39.70 27.78
C PRO A 397 -27.91 39.49 26.28
N GLN A 398 -28.75 38.52 25.95
CA GLN A 398 -29.10 38.18 24.57
C GLN A 398 -29.87 39.33 23.91
N ALA A 399 -29.41 39.80 22.76
CA ALA A 399 -30.16 40.76 21.96
C ALA A 399 -31.42 40.05 21.40
N LEU A 400 -32.59 40.71 21.46
CA LEU A 400 -33.91 40.16 21.06
C LEU A 400 -34.05 39.81 19.56
N ALA A 401 -32.97 39.80 18.78
CA ALA A 401 -33.01 39.47 17.35
C ALA A 401 -32.76 37.97 17.16
N ALA A 402 -33.75 37.27 16.59
CA ALA A 402 -33.77 35.81 16.37
C ALA A 402 -32.66 35.26 15.42
N ASP A 403 -31.81 36.14 14.87
CA ASP A 403 -30.66 35.82 14.03
C ASP A 403 -29.38 36.50 14.56
N SER A 404 -29.31 36.80 15.85
CA SER A 404 -28.11 37.39 16.45
C SER A 404 -26.95 36.38 16.48
N VAL A 405 -25.73 36.88 16.23
CA VAL A 405 -24.51 36.05 16.27
C VAL A 405 -24.31 35.40 17.65
N HIS A 406 -24.77 36.07 18.71
CA HIS A 406 -24.80 35.51 20.06
C HIS A 406 -25.69 34.27 20.16
N GLU A 407 -26.90 34.30 19.59
CA GLU A 407 -27.85 33.18 19.67
C GLU A 407 -27.35 31.94 18.91
N ARG A 408 -26.69 32.14 17.77
CA ARG A 408 -26.13 31.05 16.96
C ARG A 408 -24.92 30.38 17.60
N ASP A 409 -23.91 31.17 17.99
CA ASP A 409 -22.58 30.65 18.29
C ASP A 409 -22.24 30.67 19.80
N PHE A 410 -22.97 31.44 20.60
CA PHE A 410 -22.63 31.73 22.01
C PHE A 410 -23.81 31.62 22.99
N SER A 411 -24.94 31.05 22.58
CA SER A 411 -26.18 30.99 23.36
C SER A 411 -26.09 30.13 24.61
N SER A 412 -25.25 29.10 24.59
CA SER A 412 -25.05 28.18 25.71
C SER A 412 -23.57 28.01 26.01
N TRP A 413 -23.24 27.63 27.25
CA TRP A 413 -21.85 27.40 27.65
C TRP A 413 -21.11 26.39 26.74
N PRO A 414 -21.68 25.23 26.35
CA PRO A 414 -21.01 24.30 25.44
C PRO A 414 -20.75 24.88 24.06
N LEU A 415 -21.73 25.58 23.47
CA LEU A 415 -21.59 26.20 22.14
C LEU A 415 -20.56 27.33 22.18
N ALA A 416 -20.62 28.19 23.21
CA ALA A 416 -19.63 29.25 23.40
C ALA A 416 -18.22 28.67 23.58
N PHE A 417 -18.07 27.56 24.30
CA PHE A 417 -16.79 26.88 24.46
C PHE A 417 -16.27 26.30 23.14
N GLU A 418 -17.12 25.63 22.37
CA GLU A 418 -16.77 25.07 21.05
C GLU A 418 -16.38 26.17 20.05
N SER A 419 -17.14 27.27 20.00
CA SER A 419 -16.86 28.43 19.15
C SER A 419 -15.54 29.11 19.52
N LEU A 420 -15.28 29.32 20.82
CA LEU A 420 -14.01 29.87 21.28
C LEU A 420 -12.83 28.93 21.02
N LEU A 421 -13.01 27.61 21.17
CA LEU A 421 -11.98 26.63 20.87
C LEU A 421 -11.67 26.58 19.37
N SER A 422 -12.70 26.66 18.54
CA SER A 422 -12.58 26.75 17.08
C SER A 422 -11.85 28.04 16.68
N SER A 423 -12.13 29.17 17.34
CA SER A 423 -11.38 30.41 17.17
C SER A 423 -9.92 30.25 17.60
N ALA A 424 -9.67 29.62 18.75
CA ALA A 424 -8.34 29.38 19.30
C ALA A 424 -7.44 28.53 18.39
N PHE A 425 -8.01 27.58 17.65
CA PHE A 425 -7.31 26.75 16.67
C PHE A 425 -7.35 27.30 15.23
N ASN A 426 -7.91 28.50 15.02
CA ASN A 426 -8.05 29.14 13.71
C ASN A 426 -8.86 28.28 12.71
N VAL A 427 -9.84 27.53 13.22
CA VAL A 427 -10.81 26.72 12.45
C VAL A 427 -12.14 27.46 12.28
N TYR A 428 -12.32 28.56 13.01
CA TYR A 428 -13.50 29.42 12.91
C TYR A 428 -13.50 30.19 11.59
N ASP A 429 -14.59 30.09 10.83
CA ASP A 429 -14.69 30.63 9.47
C ASP A 429 -14.51 32.16 9.43
N SER A 430 -13.88 32.67 8.36
CA SER A 430 -13.63 34.11 8.17
C SER A 430 -14.94 34.90 8.13
N ASP A 431 -15.97 34.31 7.51
CA ASP A 431 -17.30 34.92 7.37
C ASP A 431 -17.95 35.12 8.74
N ASN A 432 -17.67 34.24 9.70
CA ASN A 432 -18.19 34.36 11.05
C ASN A 432 -17.50 35.49 11.83
N TYR A 433 -16.20 35.75 11.60
CA TYR A 433 -15.53 36.91 12.19
C TYR A 433 -16.07 38.23 11.63
N GLU A 434 -16.37 38.30 10.33
CA GLU A 434 -16.99 39.48 9.72
C GLU A 434 -18.39 39.74 10.28
N GLN A 435 -19.19 38.68 10.48
CA GLN A 435 -20.51 38.78 11.11
C GLN A 435 -20.41 39.26 12.56
N VAL A 436 -19.44 38.76 13.35
CA VAL A 436 -19.16 39.27 14.71
C VAL A 436 -18.75 40.74 14.66
N ALA A 437 -17.95 41.15 13.67
CA ALA A 437 -17.48 42.54 13.53
C ALA A 437 -18.60 43.51 13.14
N VAL A 438 -19.61 43.07 12.38
CA VAL A 438 -20.77 43.86 11.96
C VAL A 438 -21.90 43.85 13.01
N ALA A 439 -21.96 42.87 13.90
CA ALA A 439 -23.00 42.75 14.94
C ALA A 439 -23.09 43.98 15.86
N ASN A 440 -24.29 44.37 16.31
CA ASN A 440 -24.50 45.53 17.19
C ASN A 440 -24.23 45.26 18.69
N GLU A 441 -23.37 44.29 18.99
CA GLU A 441 -23.10 43.80 20.35
C GLU A 441 -21.67 44.15 20.79
N PRO A 442 -21.44 45.36 21.35
CA PRO A 442 -20.09 45.83 21.65
C PRO A 442 -19.39 44.98 22.71
N MET A 443 -20.12 44.44 23.69
CA MET A 443 -19.53 43.60 24.75
C MET A 443 -19.04 42.26 24.20
N LEU A 444 -19.81 41.59 23.35
CA LEU A 444 -19.40 40.34 22.72
C LEU A 444 -18.11 40.53 21.91
N LYS A 445 -18.03 41.58 21.10
CA LYS A 445 -16.82 41.93 20.34
C LYS A 445 -15.61 42.10 21.25
N TRP A 446 -15.74 42.84 22.34
CA TRP A 446 -14.65 43.05 23.30
C TRP A 446 -14.19 41.74 23.94
N PHE A 447 -15.11 40.87 24.36
CA PHE A 447 -14.75 39.57 24.95
C PHE A 447 -14.07 38.63 23.96
N VAL A 448 -14.55 38.56 22.72
CA VAL A 448 -13.95 37.72 21.66
C VAL A 448 -12.57 38.27 21.27
N MET A 449 -12.42 39.58 21.10
CA MET A 449 -11.11 40.21 20.83
C MET A 449 -10.12 40.03 21.98
N ALA A 450 -10.58 40.20 23.23
CA ALA A 450 -9.75 40.00 24.42
C ALA A 450 -9.31 38.54 24.54
N PHE A 451 -10.21 37.59 24.30
CA PHE A 451 -9.89 36.17 24.25
C PHE A 451 -8.83 35.88 23.19
N ALA A 452 -9.05 36.33 21.94
CA ALA A 452 -8.12 36.09 20.84
C ALA A 452 -6.74 36.72 21.11
N ALA A 453 -6.70 37.94 21.66
CA ALA A 453 -5.45 38.61 22.04
C ALA A 453 -4.72 37.84 23.14
N CYS A 454 -5.40 37.48 24.24
CA CYS A 454 -4.80 36.71 25.32
C CYS A 454 -4.36 35.32 24.86
N TRP A 455 -5.15 34.63 24.03
CA TRP A 455 -4.84 33.29 23.54
C TRP A 455 -3.66 33.29 22.58
N HIS A 456 -3.73 34.04 21.48
CA HIS A 456 -2.72 33.98 20.42
C HIS A 456 -1.45 34.78 20.75
N VAL A 457 -1.58 35.95 21.37
CA VAL A 457 -0.42 36.83 21.64
C VAL A 457 0.29 36.43 22.92
N TYR A 458 -0.44 36.09 23.98
CA TYR A 458 0.15 35.83 25.28
C TYR A 458 0.34 34.33 25.54
N LEU A 459 -0.75 33.55 25.60
CA LEU A 459 -0.70 32.16 26.04
C LEU A 459 0.04 31.27 25.04
N MET A 460 -0.16 31.39 23.74
CA MET A 460 0.58 30.55 22.79
C MET A 460 2.08 30.85 22.78
N ASN A 461 2.47 32.13 22.84
CA ASN A 461 3.88 32.53 22.89
C ASN A 461 4.56 32.12 24.21
N LEU A 462 3.84 32.24 25.33
CA LEU A 462 4.34 31.79 26.63
C LEU A 462 4.58 30.27 26.65
N MET A 463 3.66 29.49 26.07
CA MET A 463 3.80 28.04 25.94
C MET A 463 5.08 27.67 25.18
N VAL A 464 5.30 28.30 24.03
CA VAL A 464 6.49 28.05 23.20
C VAL A 464 7.76 28.43 23.97
N ALA A 465 7.78 29.58 24.65
CA ALA A 465 8.93 30.01 25.43
C ALA A 465 9.28 29.02 26.56
N GLN A 466 8.26 28.57 27.32
CA GLN A 466 8.45 27.62 28.40
C GLN A 466 8.93 26.26 27.90
N LEU A 467 8.33 25.73 26.82
CA LEU A 467 8.75 24.47 26.21
C LEU A 467 10.18 24.54 25.66
N CYS A 468 10.56 25.65 25.02
CA CYS A 468 11.93 25.85 24.52
C CYS A 468 12.96 25.90 25.64
N GLN A 469 12.66 26.57 26.76
CA GLN A 469 13.56 26.62 27.90
C GLN A 469 13.76 25.22 28.50
N ARG A 470 12.66 24.49 28.72
CA ARG A 470 12.68 23.13 29.27
C ARG A 470 13.36 22.12 28.35
N TYR A 471 13.16 22.27 27.04
CA TYR A 471 13.86 21.48 26.04
C TYR A 471 15.39 21.60 26.20
N ASN A 472 15.91 22.83 26.31
CA ASN A 472 17.34 23.07 26.44
C ASN A 472 17.93 22.49 27.73
N GLU A 473 17.20 22.57 28.84
CA GLU A 473 17.62 21.98 30.13
C GLU A 473 17.70 20.46 30.05
N ILE A 474 16.76 19.81 29.36
CA ILE A 474 16.62 18.34 29.33
C ILE A 474 17.48 17.70 28.23
N TYR A 475 17.83 18.42 27.17
CA TYR A 475 18.42 17.85 25.95
C TYR A 475 19.68 16.99 26.20
N HIS A 476 20.60 17.47 27.05
CA HIS A 476 21.85 16.75 27.33
C HIS A 476 21.61 15.45 28.11
N ASP A 477 20.72 15.49 29.10
CA ASP A 477 20.37 14.32 29.92
C ASP A 477 19.52 13.31 29.13
N ALA A 478 18.65 13.79 28.23
CA ALA A 478 17.81 12.95 27.39
C ALA A 478 18.62 12.02 26.48
N ARG A 479 19.77 12.47 25.97
CA ARG A 479 20.66 11.61 25.18
C ARG A 479 21.26 10.47 25.99
N GLY A 480 21.63 10.73 27.24
CA GLY A 480 22.09 9.70 28.17
C GLY A 480 20.98 8.69 28.48
N ASN A 481 19.81 9.19 28.84
CA ASN A 481 18.64 8.37 29.16
C ASN A 481 18.18 7.52 27.96
N ALA A 482 18.15 8.09 26.75
CA ALA A 482 17.81 7.34 25.53
C ALA A 482 18.76 6.16 25.27
N ARG A 483 20.06 6.31 25.57
CA ARG A 483 21.04 5.22 25.47
C ARG A 483 20.82 4.15 26.55
N LEU A 484 20.48 4.55 27.78
CA LEU A 484 20.17 3.63 28.87
C LEU A 484 18.90 2.81 28.60
N THR A 485 17.84 3.45 28.11
CA THR A 485 16.60 2.76 27.71
C THR A 485 16.87 1.75 26.60
N ARG A 486 17.63 2.14 25.57
CA ARG A 486 18.04 1.22 24.50
C ARG A 486 18.88 0.07 25.03
N GLY A 487 19.82 0.33 25.95
CA GLY A 487 20.64 -0.69 26.59
C GLY A 487 19.80 -1.70 27.37
N THR A 488 18.80 -1.22 28.10
CA THR A 488 17.83 -2.05 28.82
C THR A 488 17.06 -2.96 27.86
N ASN A 489 16.53 -2.40 26.77
CA ASN A 489 15.82 -3.19 25.75
C ASN A 489 16.73 -4.25 25.09
N ILE A 490 17.99 -3.91 24.79
CA ILE A 490 18.94 -4.87 24.22
C ILE A 490 19.23 -6.00 25.21
N TYR A 491 19.51 -5.67 26.48
CA TYR A 491 19.94 -6.65 27.48
C TYR A 491 18.78 -7.52 28.00
N GLU A 492 17.65 -6.92 28.31
CA GLU A 492 16.51 -7.62 28.91
C GLU A 492 15.62 -8.31 27.86
N THR A 493 15.44 -7.71 26.69
CA THR A 493 14.50 -8.20 25.66
C THR A 493 15.23 -8.96 24.55
N SER A 494 16.26 -8.37 23.94
CA SER A 494 16.90 -8.94 22.75
C SER A 494 17.92 -10.03 23.07
N MET A 495 18.76 -9.84 24.10
CA MET A 495 19.84 -10.76 24.43
C MET A 495 19.36 -12.18 24.75
N PRO A 496 18.25 -12.40 25.50
CA PRO A 496 17.74 -13.75 25.77
C PRO A 496 17.23 -14.49 24.52
N LEU A 497 16.88 -13.76 23.45
CA LEU A 497 16.41 -14.34 22.18
C LEU A 497 17.58 -14.83 21.31
N ILE A 498 18.81 -14.39 21.58
CA ILE A 498 19.99 -14.78 20.82
C ILE A 498 20.45 -16.17 21.28
N SER A 499 20.59 -17.09 20.33
CA SER A 499 21.11 -18.43 20.63
C SER A 499 22.58 -18.36 21.03
N LYS A 500 23.00 -19.23 21.97
CA LYS A 500 24.41 -19.30 22.42
C LYS A 500 25.39 -19.44 21.25
N LYS A 501 25.06 -20.26 20.24
CA LYS A 501 25.89 -20.44 19.05
C LYS A 501 26.12 -19.12 18.29
N ARG A 502 25.06 -18.33 18.09
CA ARG A 502 25.15 -17.05 17.39
C ARG A 502 25.95 -16.01 18.19
N TRP A 503 25.79 -16.02 19.52
CA TRP A 503 26.57 -15.17 20.40
C TRP A 503 28.06 -15.54 20.37
N THR A 504 28.40 -16.82 20.49
CA THR A 504 29.81 -17.27 20.44
C THR A 504 30.46 -16.92 19.11
N ALA A 505 29.79 -17.18 17.98
CA ALA A 505 30.31 -16.81 16.66
C ALA A 505 30.54 -15.29 16.51
N PHE A 506 29.67 -14.47 17.09
CA PHE A 506 29.85 -13.02 17.10
C PHE A 506 31.07 -12.61 17.95
N VAL A 507 31.22 -13.16 19.15
CA VAL A 507 32.37 -12.86 20.02
C VAL A 507 33.70 -13.30 19.37
N GLU A 508 33.72 -14.47 18.73
CA GLU A 508 34.89 -14.95 17.98
C GLU A 508 35.22 -14.02 16.80
N SER A 509 34.20 -13.47 16.12
CA SER A 509 34.41 -12.51 15.00
C SER A 509 35.02 -11.17 15.42
N LEU A 510 35.04 -10.84 16.71
CA LEU A 510 35.63 -9.60 17.23
C LEU A 510 37.15 -9.72 17.45
N HIS A 511 37.74 -10.93 17.31
CA HIS A 511 39.18 -11.17 17.47
C HIS A 511 39.77 -10.63 18.80
N LEU A 512 38.99 -10.65 19.89
CA LEU A 512 39.37 -10.07 21.18
C LEU A 512 40.61 -10.72 21.81
N ASP A 513 40.97 -11.93 21.39
CA ASP A 513 42.14 -12.67 21.88
C ASP A 513 43.46 -12.23 21.20
N GLU A 514 43.38 -11.49 20.09
CA GLU A 514 44.52 -10.99 19.34
C GLU A 514 45.01 -9.66 19.93
N ALA A 515 46.31 -9.38 19.80
CA ALA A 515 46.88 -8.11 20.24
C ALA A 515 46.43 -7.00 19.26
N CYS A 516 45.81 -5.94 19.77
CA CYS A 516 45.34 -4.83 18.95
C CYS A 516 46.45 -3.79 18.81
N GLU A 517 46.80 -3.43 17.58
CA GLU A 517 47.77 -2.36 17.29
C GLU A 517 47.23 -1.00 17.76
N LEU A 518 48.09 -0.19 18.40
CA LEU A 518 47.75 1.16 18.88
C LEU A 518 48.04 2.21 17.81
N ASP A 519 49.22 2.12 17.20
CA ASP A 519 49.73 2.95 16.09
C ASP A 519 50.63 2.07 15.22
N GLU A 520 51.00 2.54 14.01
CA GLU A 520 51.84 1.81 13.06
C GLU A 520 53.14 1.28 13.72
N GLY A 521 53.21 -0.04 13.92
CA GLY A 521 54.35 -0.74 14.53
C GLY A 521 54.32 -0.86 16.06
N ASP A 522 53.25 -0.42 16.73
CA ASP A 522 53.07 -0.47 18.19
C ASP A 522 51.98 -1.49 18.58
N THR A 523 52.39 -2.70 18.96
CA THR A 523 51.46 -3.77 19.36
C THR A 523 50.91 -3.52 20.76
N GLY A 524 49.62 -3.24 20.84
CA GLY A 524 48.91 -3.02 22.09
C GLY A 524 48.42 -4.31 22.78
N PRO A 525 47.71 -4.15 23.91
CA PRO A 525 47.15 -5.27 24.66
C PRO A 525 46.00 -5.96 23.92
N ARG A 526 45.68 -7.19 24.34
CA ARG A 526 44.52 -7.97 23.86
C ARG A 526 43.21 -7.43 24.44
N GLY A 527 42.09 -7.69 23.77
CA GLY A 527 40.74 -7.35 24.25
C GLY A 527 40.17 -6.04 23.71
N ALA A 528 40.82 -5.41 22.72
CA ALA A 528 40.34 -4.20 22.07
C ALA A 528 39.68 -4.50 20.71
N VAL A 529 38.82 -3.59 20.26
CA VAL A 529 38.22 -3.61 18.92
C VAL A 529 38.64 -2.33 18.20
N PRO A 530 39.47 -2.40 17.14
CA PRO A 530 39.93 -1.21 16.44
C PRO A 530 38.77 -0.54 15.70
N THR A 531 38.65 0.78 15.86
CA THR A 531 37.66 1.62 15.16
C THR A 531 38.28 2.98 14.86
N THR A 532 37.72 3.69 13.89
CA THR A 532 38.08 5.07 13.59
C THR A 532 37.01 6.03 14.12
N GLU A 533 37.44 7.18 14.62
CA GLU A 533 36.56 8.28 15.04
C GLU A 533 36.91 9.56 14.26
N SER A 534 35.98 10.52 14.21
CA SER A 534 36.23 11.82 13.58
C SER A 534 37.24 12.63 14.41
N PRO A 535 38.07 13.50 13.80
CA PRO A 535 38.97 14.40 14.53
C PRO A 535 38.29 15.33 15.55
N TYR A 536 36.96 15.41 15.60
CA TYR A 536 36.22 16.23 16.55
C TYR A 536 35.42 15.42 17.58
N ASP A 537 35.33 14.09 17.46
CA ASP A 537 34.50 13.27 18.34
C ASP A 537 35.05 13.21 19.77
N TYR A 538 36.38 13.23 19.94
CA TYR A 538 37.03 13.25 21.25
C TYR A 538 36.65 14.50 22.08
N LEU A 539 36.26 15.61 21.45
CA LEU A 539 35.82 16.83 22.14
C LEU A 539 34.52 16.64 22.92
N GLN A 540 33.74 15.59 22.62
CA GLN A 540 32.55 15.25 23.41
C GLN A 540 32.91 14.76 24.82
N TYR A 541 34.13 14.25 25.01
CA TYR A 541 34.62 13.75 26.29
C TYR A 541 36.05 14.25 26.57
N PRO A 542 36.23 15.57 26.82
CA PRO A 542 37.54 16.20 26.95
C PRO A 542 38.34 15.71 28.17
N LYS A 543 37.70 14.97 29.08
CA LYS A 543 38.35 14.33 30.23
C LYS A 543 39.21 13.12 29.85
N VAL A 544 38.94 12.51 28.69
CA VAL A 544 39.76 11.42 28.17
C VAL A 544 40.92 12.06 27.42
N THR A 545 42.12 11.95 27.97
CA THR A 545 43.32 12.52 27.35
C THR A 545 43.64 11.78 26.05
N LEU A 546 43.98 12.52 24.99
CA LEU A 546 44.58 11.96 23.79
C LEU A 546 45.92 11.31 24.14
N ASP A 547 46.14 10.10 23.63
CA ASP A 547 47.29 9.23 23.92
C ASP A 547 47.61 9.07 25.43
N ARG A 548 47.02 8.05 26.06
CA ARG A 548 47.28 7.71 27.47
C ARG A 548 48.54 6.86 27.67
N VAL A 549 49.26 6.50 26.60
CA VAL A 549 50.40 5.60 26.70
C VAL A 549 51.62 6.35 27.20
N GLN A 550 52.15 5.95 28.35
CA GLN A 550 53.42 6.46 28.87
C GLN A 550 54.56 5.62 28.29
N ARG A 551 55.34 6.22 27.38
CA ARG A 551 56.48 5.56 26.72
C ARG A 551 57.77 5.91 27.48
N TYR A 552 58.55 4.89 27.86
CA TYR A 552 59.83 5.04 28.57
C TYR A 552 60.97 4.49 27.71
N GLY A 553 62.12 5.18 27.68
CA GLY A 553 63.34 4.66 27.07
C GLY A 553 64.14 3.77 28.05
N GLY A 554 64.86 2.75 27.55
CA GLY A 554 65.79 1.95 28.35
C GLY A 554 65.63 0.43 28.24
N LEU A 555 66.26 -0.32 29.16
CA LEU A 555 66.18 -1.79 29.23
C LEU A 555 64.79 -2.23 29.73
N ALA A 556 63.99 -2.84 28.86
CA ALA A 556 62.68 -3.37 29.21
C ALA A 556 62.81 -4.76 29.89
N HIS A 557 62.59 -4.83 31.22
CA HIS A 557 62.50 -6.11 31.95
C HIS A 557 61.43 -6.04 33.05
N PRO A 558 60.51 -7.03 33.18
CA PRO A 558 59.40 -7.01 34.15
C PRO A 558 59.77 -6.95 35.64
N ARG A 559 61.07 -7.02 35.96
CA ARG A 559 61.61 -7.00 37.34
C ARG A 559 62.24 -5.66 37.70
N LEU A 560 62.36 -4.76 36.73
CA LEU A 560 62.87 -3.41 36.94
C LEU A 560 61.70 -2.48 37.30
N PRO A 561 61.87 -1.51 38.20
CA PRO A 561 60.86 -0.50 38.48
C PRO A 561 60.67 0.41 37.26
N TRP A 562 59.51 1.08 37.19
CA TRP A 562 59.27 2.15 36.22
C TRP A 562 60.28 3.31 36.44
N PRO A 563 60.88 3.87 35.38
CA PRO A 563 61.70 5.07 35.49
C PRO A 563 60.91 6.26 36.06
N SER A 564 61.61 7.23 36.66
CA SER A 564 60.95 8.45 37.18
C SER A 564 60.29 9.23 36.03
N LEU A 565 59.19 9.92 36.35
CA LEU A 565 58.44 10.74 35.37
C LEU A 565 59.29 11.86 34.76
N ASP A 566 60.34 12.30 35.45
CA ASP A 566 61.28 13.32 34.95
C ASP A 566 62.18 12.80 33.81
N GLU A 567 62.32 11.47 33.67
CA GLU A 567 63.07 10.80 32.60
C GLU A 567 62.18 10.33 31.43
N ALA A 568 60.86 10.55 31.51
CA ALA A 568 59.93 10.22 30.43
C ALA A 568 60.12 11.19 29.25
N VAL A 569 60.76 10.70 28.18
CA VAL A 569 60.93 11.46 26.94
C VAL A 569 59.65 11.32 26.11
N ASP A 570 58.79 12.35 26.14
CA ASP A 570 57.80 12.54 25.07
C ASP A 570 58.55 13.00 23.81
N ASP A 571 58.92 12.05 22.97
CA ASP A 571 59.65 12.29 21.72
C ASP A 571 58.75 12.74 20.57
N SER A 572 57.43 12.89 20.81
CA SER A 572 56.48 13.38 19.82
C SER A 572 56.79 14.82 19.41
N ALA A 573 56.47 15.17 18.15
CA ALA A 573 56.66 16.54 17.65
C ALA A 573 55.90 17.58 18.49
N VAL A 574 54.78 17.18 19.09
CA VAL A 574 53.96 18.01 19.98
C VAL A 574 54.65 18.19 21.34
N GLY A 575 55.17 17.12 21.95
CA GLY A 575 55.92 17.17 23.21
C GLY A 575 57.17 18.07 23.12
N LYS A 576 57.89 18.01 22.00
CA LYS A 576 59.02 18.91 21.71
C LYS A 576 58.60 20.37 21.58
N LEU A 577 57.47 20.64 20.91
CA LEU A 577 56.94 22.00 20.77
C LEU A 577 56.50 22.57 22.13
N THR A 578 55.81 21.78 22.95
CA THR A 578 55.37 22.19 24.29
C THR A 578 56.57 22.50 25.18
N ARG A 579 57.63 21.66 25.19
CA ARG A 579 58.87 21.93 25.94
C ARG A 579 59.60 23.20 25.46
N MET A 580 59.73 23.42 24.15
CA MET A 580 60.31 24.66 23.62
C MET A 580 59.49 25.90 23.97
N THR A 581 58.17 25.77 23.99
CA THR A 581 57.27 26.88 24.34
C THR A 581 57.38 27.20 25.83
N GLN A 582 57.44 26.17 26.67
CA GLN A 582 57.56 26.31 28.12
C GLN A 582 58.93 26.87 28.52
N SER A 583 60.03 26.40 27.92
CA SER A 583 61.37 26.96 28.18
C SER A 583 61.46 28.41 27.71
N LYS A 584 60.87 28.76 26.55
CA LYS A 584 60.82 30.17 26.11
C LYS A 584 60.00 31.06 27.04
N PHE A 585 58.94 30.54 27.66
CA PHE A 585 58.15 31.29 28.62
C PHE A 585 58.90 31.49 29.95
N GLU A 586 59.65 30.49 30.39
CA GLU A 586 60.52 30.59 31.57
C GLU A 586 61.71 31.54 31.34
N ASP A 587 62.28 31.59 30.13
CA ASP A 587 63.31 32.57 29.75
C ASP A 587 62.79 34.01 29.65
N LEU A 588 61.47 34.20 29.59
CA LEU A 588 60.80 35.51 29.51
C LEU A 588 60.31 36.05 30.87
N THR A 589 60.42 35.26 31.94
CA THR A 589 60.17 35.64 33.34
C THR A 589 61.47 35.74 34.12
#